data_AF-A0AAW2XS27-F1
#
_entry.id   AF-A0AAW2XS27-F1
#
_cell.length_a   1.000
_cell.length_b   1.000
_cell.length_c   1.000
_cell.angle_alpha   90.00
_cell.angle_beta   90.00
_cell.angle_gamma   90.00
#
_symmetry.space_group_name_H-M   'P 1'
#
loop_
_entity.id
_entity.type
_entity.pdbx_description
1 polymer ?
#
loop_
_entity_poly.entity_id
_entity_poly.type
_entity_poly.pdbx_seq_one_letter_code
_entity_poly.pdbx_strand_id
1 'polypeptide(L)'
;MNAVFLTDGLKAAIRVKENENGVVGREQIAELVKRLMEGEEGNQIRKRMSNVKIAAGNALSQEGSSTKALAHVVQQWINSK
;
A
#
# COMPACT_ATOMS: atom_id res chain seq x y z
N MET A 1 6.44 -11.19 2.43
CA MET A 1 5.90 -10.43 3.59
C MET A 1 5.01 -9.26 3.14
N ASN A 2 5.48 -8.39 2.24
CA ASN A 2 4.71 -7.21 1.79
C ASN A 2 3.31 -7.54 1.23
N ALA A 3 3.19 -8.56 0.38
CA ALA A 3 1.90 -8.97 -0.19
C ALA A 3 0.87 -9.32 0.90
N VAL A 4 1.28 -10.08 1.92
CA VAL A 4 0.44 -10.46 3.08
C VAL A 4 0.02 -9.21 3.85
N PHE A 5 0.94 -8.28 4.10
CA PHE A 5 0.58 -7.04 4.79
C PHE A 5 -0.41 -6.19 3.99
N LEU A 6 -0.22 -6.05 2.68
CA LEU A 6 -1.10 -5.26 1.82
C LEU A 6 -2.51 -5.85 1.70
N THR A 7 -2.63 -7.19 1.69
CA THR A 7 -3.93 -7.87 1.58
C THR A 7 -4.62 -8.09 2.91
N ASP A 8 -3.89 -8.51 3.94
CA ASP A 8 -4.51 -9.00 5.18
C ASP A 8 -4.49 -7.90 6.25
N GLY A 9 -3.40 -7.14 6.33
CA GLY A 9 -3.23 -6.02 7.25
C GLY A 9 -3.94 -4.76 6.78
N LEU A 10 -3.45 -4.17 5.69
CA LEU A 10 -3.96 -2.92 5.13
C LEU A 10 -5.27 -3.11 4.35
N LYS A 11 -5.52 -4.34 3.87
CA LYS A 11 -6.69 -4.71 3.06
C LYS A 11 -6.92 -3.79 1.86
N ALA A 12 -5.82 -3.35 1.24
CA ALA A 12 -5.80 -2.41 0.12
C ALA A 12 -5.24 -3.06 -1.16
N ALA A 13 -5.22 -4.39 -1.23
CA ALA A 13 -4.80 -5.15 -2.39
C ALA A 13 -5.54 -6.50 -2.45
N ILE A 14 -5.59 -7.09 -3.65
CA ILE A 14 -6.03 -8.47 -3.92
C ILE A 14 -4.79 -9.31 -4.20
N ARG A 15 -4.77 -10.55 -3.68
CA ARG A 15 -3.69 -11.51 -3.90
C ARG A 15 -4.17 -12.67 -4.75
N VAL A 16 -3.42 -12.96 -5.80
CA VAL A 16 -3.56 -14.18 -6.61
C VAL A 16 -3.09 -15.40 -5.81
N LYS A 17 -3.71 -16.56 -6.04
CA LYS A 17 -3.26 -17.83 -5.46
C LYS A 17 -2.68 -18.70 -6.57
N GLU A 18 -1.46 -19.17 -6.39
CA GLU A 18 -0.83 -20.11 -7.31
C GLU A 18 -1.51 -21.49 -7.23
N ASN A 19 -1.47 -22.23 -8.34
CA ASN A 19 -1.84 -23.63 -8.37
C ASN A 19 -0.70 -24.51 -7.82
N GLU A 20 -0.89 -25.83 -7.83
CA GLU A 20 0.08 -26.82 -7.33
C GLU A 20 1.44 -26.75 -8.04
N ASN A 21 1.48 -26.23 -9.27
CA ASN A 21 2.71 -26.05 -10.04
C ASN A 21 3.38 -24.68 -9.81
N GLY A 22 2.88 -23.87 -8.86
CA GLY A 22 3.38 -22.52 -8.61
C GLY A 22 2.99 -21.51 -9.69
N VAL A 23 1.98 -21.82 -10.52
CA VAL A 23 1.55 -20.97 -11.64
C VAL A 23 0.17 -20.38 -11.35
N VAL A 24 -0.06 -19.13 -11.73
CA VAL A 24 -1.37 -18.49 -11.66
C VAL A 24 -2.08 -18.66 -13.01
N GLY A 25 -3.26 -19.29 -12.99
CA GLY A 25 -4.04 -19.53 -14.21
C GLY A 25 -4.63 -18.24 -14.79
N ARG A 26 -4.72 -18.15 -16.12
CA ARG A 26 -5.25 -16.95 -16.81
C ARG A 26 -6.70 -16.65 -16.44
N GLU A 27 -7.52 -17.67 -16.19
CA GLU A 27 -8.92 -17.51 -15.80
C GLU A 27 -9.03 -16.82 -14.44
N GLN A 28 -8.18 -17.22 -13.49
CA GLN A 28 -8.10 -16.61 -12.17
C GLN A 28 -7.59 -15.17 -12.24
N ILE A 29 -6.61 -14.88 -13.10
CA ILE A 29 -6.14 -13.52 -13.34
C ILE A 29 -7.30 -12.66 -13.86
N ALA A 30 -8.04 -13.14 -14.87
CA ALA A 30 -9.16 -12.41 -15.45
C ALA A 30 -10.27 -12.13 -14.40
N GLU A 31 -10.62 -13.12 -13.58
CA GLU A 31 -11.60 -12.95 -12.51
C GLU A 31 -11.16 -11.89 -11.48
N LEU A 32 -9.92 -11.96 -11.00
CA LEU A 32 -9.42 -11.05 -9.99
C LEU A 32 -9.23 -9.63 -10.51
N VAL A 33 -8.81 -9.48 -11.78
CA VAL A 33 -8.77 -8.16 -12.44
C VAL A 33 -10.18 -7.58 -12.53
N LYS A 34 -11.17 -8.36 -12.96
CA LYS A 34 -12.56 -7.90 -13.02
C LYS A 34 -13.09 -7.50 -11.64
N ARG A 35 -12.85 -8.31 -10.61
CA ARG A 35 -13.23 -8.00 -9.21
C ARG A 35 -12.59 -6.73 -8.69
N LEU A 36 -11.32 -6.48 -9.02
CA LEU A 36 -10.60 -5.28 -8.61
C LEU A 36 -11.08 -4.02 -9.34
N MET A 37 -11.40 -4.14 -10.63
CA MET A 37 -11.69 -2.99 -11.49
C MET A 37 -13.16 -2.59 -11.47
N GLU A 38 -14.06 -3.57 -11.43
CA GLU A 38 -15.51 -3.38 -11.60
C GLU A 38 -16.31 -3.85 -10.37
N GLY A 39 -15.72 -4.68 -9.51
CA GLY A 39 -16.41 -5.27 -8.36
C GLY A 39 -16.48 -4.35 -7.14
N GLU A 40 -17.46 -4.60 -6.27
CA GLU A 40 -17.63 -3.85 -5.02
C GLU A 40 -16.43 -4.02 -4.06
N GLU A 41 -15.80 -5.20 -4.07
CA GLU A 41 -14.53 -5.42 -3.36
C GLU A 41 -13.43 -4.46 -3.84
N GLY A 42 -13.33 -4.25 -5.16
CA GLY A 42 -12.42 -3.30 -5.79
C GLY A 42 -12.67 -1.85 -5.35
N ASN A 43 -13.94 -1.45 -5.24
CA ASN A 43 -14.32 -0.12 -4.71
C ASN A 43 -13.83 0.08 -3.28
N GLN A 44 -14.02 -0.92 -2.42
CA GLN A 44 -13.55 -0.86 -1.02
C GLN A 44 -12.03 -0.78 -0.93
N ILE A 45 -11.32 -1.54 -1.75
CA ILE A 45 -9.86 -1.49 -1.85
C ILE A 45 -9.40 -0.10 -2.29
N ARG A 46 -10.01 0.44 -3.36
CA ARG A 46 -9.70 1.78 -3.86
C ARG A 46 -9.92 2.85 -2.79
N LYS A 47 -11.01 2.76 -2.02
CA LYS A 47 -11.29 3.69 -0.91
C LYS A 47 -10.20 3.64 0.16
N ARG A 48 -9.77 2.44 0.58
CA ARG A 48 -8.67 2.27 1.54
C ARG A 48 -7.36 2.82 0.98
N MET A 49 -7.03 2.52 -0.28
CA MET A 49 -5.82 3.04 -0.92
C MET A 49 -5.84 4.57 -1.07
N SER A 50 -7.01 5.17 -1.30
CA SER A 50 -7.18 6.62 -1.32
C SER A 50 -6.84 7.26 0.04
N ASN A 51 -7.29 6.65 1.14
CA ASN A 51 -6.92 7.11 2.49
C ASN A 51 -5.41 7.03 2.71
N VAL A 52 -4.77 5.94 2.26
CA VAL A 52 -3.31 5.78 2.33
C VAL A 52 -2.59 6.84 1.50
N LYS A 53 -3.08 7.14 0.28
CA LYS A 53 -2.56 8.22 -0.56
C LYS A 53 -2.59 9.57 0.15
N ILE A 54 -3.72 9.90 0.79
CA ILE A 54 -3.87 11.15 1.54
C ILE A 54 -2.92 11.18 2.74
N ALA A 55 -2.86 10.10 3.52
CA ALA A 55 -1.97 10.00 4.68
C ALA A 55 -0.49 10.14 4.30
N ALA A 56 -0.07 9.51 3.20
CA ALA A 56 1.29 9.63 2.67
C ALA A 56 1.61 11.07 2.26
N GLY A 57 0.69 11.74 1.56
CA GLY A 57 0.82 13.16 1.22
C GLY A 57 0.97 14.05 2.45
N ASN A 58 0.14 13.83 3.48
CA ASN A 58 0.20 14.59 4.74
C ASN A 58 1.53 14.36 5.49
N ALA A 59 2.02 13.12 5.51
CA ALA A 59 3.29 12.78 6.18
C ALA A 59 4.51 13.47 5.51
N LEU A 60 4.44 13.72 4.20
CA LEU A 60 5.48 14.37 3.40
C LEU A 60 5.30 15.88 3.24
N SER A 61 4.19 16.45 3.73
CA SER A 61 3.98 17.91 3.71
C SER A 61 5.09 18.65 4.50
N GLN A 62 5.21 19.98 4.31
CA GLN A 62 6.22 20.78 5.03
C GLN A 62 6.17 20.58 6.55
N GLU A 63 4.95 20.51 7.10
CA GLU A 63 4.71 20.25 8.53
C GLU A 63 4.45 18.78 8.86
N GLY A 64 4.69 17.89 7.90
CA GLY A 64 4.40 16.46 7.96
C GLY A 64 5.34 15.69 8.88
N SER A 65 4.86 14.55 9.36
CA SER A 65 5.59 13.70 10.30
C SER A 65 6.94 13.23 9.77
N SER A 66 7.01 12.78 8.52
CA SER A 66 8.26 12.31 7.90
C SER A 66 9.25 13.46 7.70
N THR A 67 8.77 14.62 7.25
CA THR A 67 9.59 15.84 7.09
C THR A 67 10.18 16.27 8.42
N LYS A 68 9.37 16.31 9.49
CA LYS A 68 9.83 16.65 10.85
C LYS A 68 10.82 15.65 11.42
N ALA A 69 10.55 14.35 11.25
CA ALA A 69 11.46 13.30 11.70
C ALA A 69 12.83 13.43 11.02
N LEU A 70 12.85 13.68 9.71
CA LEU A 70 14.10 13.87 8.97
C LEU A 70 14.83 15.15 9.42
N ALA A 71 14.11 16.27 9.59
CA ALA A 71 14.69 17.52 10.10
C ALA A 71 15.30 17.34 11.50
N HIS A 72 14.66 16.56 12.37
CA HIS A 72 15.20 16.26 13.70
C HIS A 72 16.53 15.51 13.63
N VAL A 73 16.63 14.49 12.77
CA VAL A 73 17.88 13.74 12.55
C VAL A 73 18.99 14.67 12.02
N VAL A 74 18.67 15.53 11.05
CA VAL A 74 19.64 16.51 10.52
C VAL A 74 20.12 17.47 11.61
N GLN A 75 19.23 17.94 12.48
CA GLN A 75 19.60 18.83 13.59
C GLN A 75 20.56 18.15 14.57
N GLN A 76 20.35 16.87 14.89
CA GLN A 76 21.27 16.11 15.73
C GLN A 76 22.66 16.00 15.11
N TRP A 77 22.75 15.80 13.80
CA TRP A 77 24.03 15.71 13.09
C TRP A 77 24.79 17.03 13.02
N ILE A 78 24.07 18.15 12.94
CA ILE A 78 24.69 19.48 12.96
C ILE A 78 25.23 19.78 14.35
N ASN A 79 24.48 19.43 15.40
CA ASN A 79 24.85 19.70 16.79
C ASN A 79 25.88 18.72 17.37
N SER A 80 26.19 17.63 16.66
CA SER A 80 27.23 16.66 17.05
C SER A 80 28.61 17.01 16.49
N LYS A 81 28.74 18.13 15.77
CA LYS A 81 30.02 18.80 15.47
C LYS A 81 30.34 19.83 16.55
#